data_AF-A0AAC8Q9J6-F1
#
_entry.id   AF-A0AAC8Q9J6-F1
#
_cell.length_a   1.000
_cell.length_b   1.000
_cell.length_c   1.000
_cell.angle_alpha   90.00
_cell.angle_beta   90.00
_cell.angle_gamma   90.00
#
_symmetry.space_group_name_H-M   'P 1'
#
loop_
_entity.id
_entity.type
_entity.pdbx_description
1 polymer ?
#
loop_
_entity_poly.entity_id
_entity_poly.type
_entity_poly.pdbx_seq_one_letter_code
_entity_poly.pdbx_strand_id
1 'polypeptide(L)'
;MLVNGKHFDALQLATRTLWEVKTDNFATYSPFLQQQAVENQLPGLLHERILALACGFDFRVGVRSAAHKAALELAEPTLDGIIIVMDWC
;
A
#
# COMPACT_ATOMS: atom_id res chain seq x y z
N MET A 1 7.90 -13.56 -2.46
CA MET A 1 9.32 -13.53 -2.07
C MET A 1 9.42 -13.08 -0.62
N LEU A 2 10.33 -13.63 0.17
CA LEU A 2 10.57 -13.20 1.55
C LEU A 2 11.66 -12.12 1.57
N VAL A 3 11.35 -10.96 2.14
CA VAL A 3 12.32 -9.91 2.43
C VAL A 3 12.29 -9.67 3.93
N ASN A 4 13.38 -10.04 4.60
CA ASN A 4 13.51 -10.02 6.05
C ASN A 4 12.33 -10.70 6.79
N GLY A 5 11.83 -11.83 6.27
CA GLY A 5 10.71 -12.57 6.85
C GLY A 5 9.31 -12.11 6.41
N LYS A 6 9.17 -10.99 5.69
CA LYS A 6 7.88 -10.51 5.15
C LYS A 6 7.63 -10.99 3.72
N HIS A 7 6.41 -11.45 3.45
CA HIS A 7 5.93 -11.76 2.10
C HIS A 7 5.29 -10.53 1.46
N PHE A 8 5.94 -9.95 0.45
CA PHE A 8 5.33 -8.91 -0.40
C PHE A 8 4.53 -9.55 -1.53
N ASP A 9 3.47 -8.87 -1.97
CA ASP A 9 2.58 -9.34 -3.03
C ASP A 9 3.29 -9.46 -4.38
N ALA A 10 4.20 -8.53 -4.68
CA ALA A 10 5.02 -8.61 -5.88
C ALA A 10 6.41 -8.00 -5.73
N LEU A 11 7.33 -8.47 -6.57
CA LEU A 11 8.65 -7.89 -6.79
C LEU A 11 8.78 -7.50 -8.26
N GLN A 12 9.08 -6.23 -8.51
CA GLN A 12 9.45 -5.72 -9.82
C GLN A 12 10.97 -5.54 -9.89
N LEU A 13 11.67 -6.51 -10.50
CA LEU A 13 13.14 -6.53 -10.52
C LEU A 13 13.77 -5.34 -11.26
N ALA A 14 13.17 -4.89 -12.36
CA ALA A 14 13.71 -3.83 -13.21
C ALA A 14 13.90 -2.50 -12.45
N THR A 15 13.03 -2.21 -11.49
CA THR A 15 13.04 -1.00 -10.66
C THR A 15 13.42 -1.28 -9.22
N ARG A 16 13.68 -2.56 -8.87
CA ARG A 16 13.87 -3.03 -7.50
C ARG A 16 12.74 -2.55 -6.57
N THR A 17 11.50 -2.70 -7.01
CA THR A 17 10.32 -2.26 -6.24
C THR A 17 9.59 -3.45 -5.65
N LEU A 18 9.30 -3.38 -4.36
CA LEU A 18 8.39 -4.29 -3.68
C LEU A 18 7.00 -3.66 -3.63
N TRP A 19 5.98 -4.47 -3.90
CA TRP A 19 4.60 -4.03 -3.98
C TRP A 19 3.77 -4.70 -2.90
N GLU A 20 2.88 -3.90 -2.33
CA GLU A 20 1.73 -4.34 -1.55
C GLU A 20 0.45 -3.91 -2.29
N VAL A 21 -0.54 -4.77 -2.38
CA VAL A 21 -1.72 -4.62 -3.24
C VAL A 21 -2.98 -4.76 -2.40
N LYS A 22 -3.80 -3.70 -2.37
CA LYS A 22 -5.12 -3.73 -1.73
C LYS A 22 -6.19 -3.87 -2.80
N THR A 23 -6.84 -5.03 -2.81
CA THR A 23 -7.90 -5.40 -3.77
C THR A 23 -9.31 -5.02 -3.29
N ASP A 24 -9.41 -4.40 -2.12
CA ASP A 24 -10.67 -3.99 -1.50
C ASP A 24 -11.47 -3.03 -2.40
N ASN A 25 -12.80 -3.22 -2.42
CA ASN A 25 -13.72 -2.27 -3.01
C ASN A 25 -13.97 -1.08 -2.07
N PHE A 26 -12.90 -0.41 -1.67
CA PHE A 26 -12.93 0.66 -0.67
C PHE A 26 -13.97 1.76 -0.98
N ALA A 27 -14.15 2.09 -2.25
CA ALA A 27 -15.12 3.09 -2.69
C ALA A 27 -16.59 2.71 -2.40
N THR A 28 -16.91 1.43 -2.19
CA THR A 28 -18.26 0.97 -1.86
C THR A 28 -18.49 0.84 -0.36
N TYR A 29 -17.47 1.07 0.47
CA TYR A 29 -17.58 0.98 1.92
C TYR A 29 -18.36 2.16 2.50
N SER A 30 -19.04 1.93 3.62
CA SER A 30 -19.56 3.02 4.44
C SER A 30 -18.41 3.85 5.01
N PRO A 31 -18.63 5.12 5.40
CA PRO A 31 -17.57 5.96 5.99
C PRO A 31 -16.87 5.30 7.18
N PHE A 32 -17.63 4.60 8.03
CA PHE A 32 -17.08 3.84 9.16
C PHE A 32 -16.13 2.73 8.71
N LEU A 33 -16.51 1.95 7.70
CA LEU A 33 -15.67 0.88 7.17
C LEU A 33 -14.44 1.42 6.42
N GLN A 34 -14.55 2.58 5.76
CA GLN A 34 -13.40 3.25 5.16
C GLN A 34 -12.37 3.65 6.22
N GLN A 35 -12.82 4.27 7.31
CA GLN A 35 -11.95 4.64 8.42
C GLN A 35 -11.27 3.40 9.03
N GLN A 36 -12.05 2.37 9.35
CA GLN A 36 -11.51 1.15 9.94
C GLN A 36 -10.52 0.43 9.01
N ALA A 37 -10.78 0.43 7.70
CA ALA A 37 -9.85 -0.14 6.72
C ALA A 37 -8.50 0.61 6.71
N VAL A 38 -8.53 1.95 6.72
CA VAL A 38 -7.31 2.77 6.80
C VAL A 38 -6.54 2.51 8.09
N GLU A 39 -7.22 2.55 9.24
CA GLU A 39 -6.61 2.32 10.56
C GLU A 39 -5.94 0.94 10.65
N ASN A 40 -6.55 -0.08 10.08
CA ASN A 40 -5.99 -1.43 10.07
C ASN A 40 -4.81 -1.59 9.10
N GLN A 41 -4.83 -0.88 7.97
CA GLN A 41 -3.82 -1.05 6.91
C GLN A 41 -2.53 -0.27 7.20
N LEU A 42 -2.64 0.94 7.76
CA LEU A 42 -1.50 1.85 7.92
C LEU A 42 -0.31 1.26 8.68
N PRO A 43 -0.47 0.60 9.84
CA PRO A 43 0.67 0.06 10.58
C PRO A 43 1.47 -0.96 9.77
N GLY A 44 0.78 -1.81 9.01
CA GLY A 44 1.40 -2.78 8.11
C GLY A 44 2.18 -2.09 7.00
N LEU A 45 1.54 -1.16 6.28
CA LEU A 45 2.17 -0.44 5.17
C LEU A 45 3.44 0.31 5.61
N LEU A 46 3.40 0.96 6.77
CA LEU A 46 4.55 1.66 7.34
C LEU A 46 5.69 0.70 7.70
N HIS A 47 5.37 -0.40 8.37
CA HIS A 47 6.36 -1.41 8.73
C HIS A 47 7.03 -2.03 7.49
N GLU A 48 6.23 -2.38 6.50
CA GLU A 48 6.68 -2.98 5.25
C GLU A 48 7.54 -2.03 4.43
N ARG A 49 7.18 -0.74 4.39
CA ARG A 49 8.01 0.30 3.78
C ARG A 49 9.38 0.36 4.44
N ILE A 50 9.44 0.37 5.77
CA ILE A 50 10.71 0.39 6.52
C ILE A 50 11.55 -0.84 6.16
N LEU A 51 10.94 -2.02 6.11
CA LEU A 51 11.64 -3.26 5.75
C LEU A 51 12.16 -3.23 4.31
N ALA A 52 11.35 -2.80 3.35
CA ALA A 52 11.74 -2.69 1.95
C ALA A 52 12.94 -1.75 1.78
N LEU A 53 12.88 -0.57 2.40
CA LEU A 53 13.95 0.43 2.35
C LEU A 53 15.23 -0.08 3.02
N ALA A 54 15.12 -0.74 4.17
CA ALA A 54 16.27 -1.34 4.87
C ALA A 54 16.99 -2.41 4.02
N CYS A 55 16.27 -3.09 3.13
CA CYS A 55 16.81 -4.07 2.20
C CYS A 55 17.21 -3.48 0.83
N GLY A 56 17.13 -2.15 0.65
CA GLY A 56 17.53 -1.47 -0.58
C GLY A 56 16.56 -1.69 -1.75
N PHE A 57 15.27 -1.82 -1.45
CA PHE A 57 14.18 -1.82 -2.42
C PHE A 57 13.36 -0.52 -2.31
N ASP A 58 12.79 -0.07 -3.42
CA ASP A 58 11.67 0.86 -3.39
C ASP A 58 10.42 0.13 -2.89
N PHE A 59 9.43 0.87 -2.43
CA PHE A 59 8.17 0.34 -1.94
C PHE A 59 7.01 1.09 -2.58
N ARG A 60 6.00 0.36 -3.06
CA ARG A 60 4.77 0.93 -3.64
C ARG A 60 3.54 0.20 -3.16
N VAL A 61 2.44 0.93 -3.10
CA VAL A 61 1.13 0.37 -2.73
C VAL A 61 0.18 0.52 -3.90
N GLY A 62 -0.35 -0.59 -4.39
CA GLY A 62 -1.43 -0.60 -5.38
C GLY A 62 -2.79 -0.58 -4.70
N VAL A 63 -3.67 0.35 -5.11
CA VAL A 63 -5.07 0.40 -4.67
C VAL A 63 -6.02 0.46 -5.86
N ARG A 64 -7.24 -0.03 -5.67
CA ARG A 64 -8.26 -0.06 -6.74
C ARG A 64 -8.92 1.29 -7.02
N SER A 65 -8.93 2.21 -6.06
CA SER A 65 -9.71 3.45 -6.19
C SER A 65 -8.95 4.69 -5.71
N ALA A 66 -9.22 5.81 -6.38
CA ALA A 66 -8.69 7.11 -5.97
C ALA A 66 -9.15 7.51 -4.56
N ALA A 67 -10.35 7.09 -4.15
CA ALA A 67 -10.85 7.32 -2.79
C ALA A 67 -9.97 6.61 -1.74
N HIS A 68 -9.54 5.38 -2.01
CA HIS A 68 -8.66 4.64 -1.10
C HIS A 68 -7.28 5.27 -1.02
N LYS A 69 -6.73 5.66 -2.17
CA LYS A 69 -5.48 6.41 -2.24
C LYS A 69 -5.53 7.67 -1.37
N ALA A 70 -6.53 8.52 -1.62
CA ALA A 70 -6.68 9.77 -0.90
C ALA A 70 -6.87 9.57 0.61
N ALA A 71 -7.60 8.54 1.02
CA ALA A 71 -7.82 8.25 2.44
C ALA A 71 -6.53 7.83 3.16
N LEU A 72 -5.69 7.01 2.51
CA LEU A 72 -4.40 6.59 3.07
C LEU A 72 -3.39 7.76 3.10
N GLU A 73 -3.30 8.54 2.02
CA GLU A 73 -2.43 9.73 1.94
C GLU A 73 -2.84 10.82 2.95
N LEU A 74 -4.14 11.04 3.14
CA LEU A 74 -4.65 11.98 4.14
C LEU A 74 -4.30 11.54 5.57
N ALA A 75 -4.38 10.24 5.86
CA ALA A 75 -4.10 9.71 7.18
C ALA A 75 -2.60 9.60 7.47
N GLU A 76 -1.77 9.39 6.43
CA GLU A 76 -0.32 9.30 6.55
C GLU A 76 0.37 9.95 5.34
N PRO A 77 0.69 11.26 5.42
CA PRO A 77 1.28 12.01 4.30
C PRO A 77 2.65 11.51 3.84
N THR A 78 3.35 10.69 4.64
CA THR A 78 4.62 10.08 4.18
C THR A 78 4.40 9.00 3.10
N LEU A 79 3.16 8.60 2.86
CA LEU A 79 2.76 7.71 1.76
C LEU A 79 2.42 8.45 0.46
N ASP A 80 2.47 9.78 0.45
CA ASP A 80 2.21 10.59 -0.75
C ASP A 80 3.12 10.18 -1.92
N GLY A 81 2.50 9.87 -3.06
CA GLY A 81 3.22 9.45 -4.27
C GLY A 81 3.77 8.01 -4.25
N ILE A 82 3.63 7.31 -3.11
CA ILE A 82 3.93 5.88 -2.97
C ILE A 82 2.70 5.04 -3.37
N ILE A 83 1.50 5.60 -3.17
CA ILE A 83 0.23 4.94 -3.47
C ILE A 83 -0.19 5.20 -4.92
N ILE A 84 -0.37 4.11 -5.65
CA ILE A 84 -0.71 4.08 -7.07
C ILE A 84 -2.13 3.51 -7.21
N VAL A 85 -3.02 4.29 -7.82
CA VAL A 85 -4.31 3.75 -8.28
C VAL A 85 -4.01 2.89 -9.49
N MET A 86 -4.37 1.62 -9.40
CA MET A 86 -4.14 0.66 -10.47
C MET A 86 -5.47 0.36 -11.15
N ASP A 87 -5.54 0.69 -12.44
CA ASP A 87 -6.67 0.36 -13.29
C ASP A 87 -6.61 -1.13 -13.63
N TRP A 88 -7.24 -1.94 -12.79
CA TRP A 88 -7.43 -3.37 -13.03
C TRP A 88 -8.83 -3.63 -13.56
N CYS A 89 -8.89 -4.28 -14.72
CA CYS A 89 -10.12 -4.71 -15.39
C CYS A 89 -10.89 -5.75 -14.59
#